data_AF-A0A6J2RL61-F1
#
_entry.id   AF-A0A6J2RL61-F1
#
_cell.length_a   1.000
_cell.length_b   1.000
_cell.length_c   1.000
_cell.angle_alpha   90.00
_cell.angle_beta   90.00
_cell.angle_gamma   90.00
#
_symmetry.space_group_name_H-M   'P 1'
#
loop_
_entity.id
_entity.type
_entity.pdbx_description
1 polymer ?
#
loop_
_entity_poly.entity_id
_entity_poly.type
_entity_poly.pdbx_seq_one_letter_code
_entity_poly.pdbx_strand_id
1 'polypeptide(L)'
;MNAFFRKLQVSVTQQAFVFNGALALCRATPTIQHPVWTSVNERQYRSMPTNGIGRWRHLVVKVVQKKKRDKHQMKEIKSGSKTTYPTLNVKVTGYDMTLVEHYSNYIHNLCNRLHIKVSDSYALQTKTSEVMLTKEESSRMNIEVILKTHSRIIQLSSLDASICPVFMDVILKNQAEGVQLSVEKHNVDEYHARFKIRSELEGLKSKIGTRNR
;
A
#
# COMPACT_ATOMS: atom_id res chain seq x y z
N MET A 1 -23.83 42.84 -56.03
CA MET A 1 -24.27 43.40 -54.74
C MET A 1 -23.35 42.85 -53.65
N ASN A 2 -22.21 43.53 -53.48
CA ASN A 2 -21.93 44.44 -52.35
C ASN A 2 -21.37 43.62 -51.17
N ALA A 3 -20.05 43.45 -51.02
CA ALA A 3 -18.96 44.45 -50.99
C ALA A 3 -19.19 45.51 -49.91
N PHE A 4 -19.10 45.14 -48.63
CA PHE A 4 -19.08 46.13 -47.56
C PHE A 4 -18.17 45.86 -46.35
N PHE A 5 -17.44 44.75 -46.25
CA PHE A 5 -16.53 44.57 -45.10
C PHE A 5 -15.18 43.94 -45.45
N ARG A 6 -14.63 44.32 -46.62
CA ARG A 6 -13.22 44.04 -46.99
C ARG A 6 -12.41 45.31 -47.32
N LYS A 7 -12.81 46.48 -46.79
CA LYS A 7 -12.12 47.78 -46.99
C LYS A 7 -11.93 48.58 -45.70
N LEU A 8 -11.45 47.93 -44.64
CA LEU A 8 -10.95 48.59 -43.43
C LEU A 8 -9.53 48.10 -43.10
N GLN A 9 -8.67 47.99 -44.12
CA GLN A 9 -7.25 47.64 -43.90
C GLN A 9 -6.24 48.46 -44.73
N VAL A 10 -6.64 49.49 -45.49
CA VAL A 10 -5.67 50.28 -46.25
C VAL A 10 -6.21 51.70 -46.43
N SER A 11 -5.89 52.64 -45.53
CA SER A 11 -5.93 54.11 -45.77
C SER A 11 -5.80 55.00 -44.51
N VAL A 12 -5.13 54.56 -43.44
CA VAL A 12 -4.68 55.51 -42.38
C VAL A 12 -3.22 55.26 -42.04
N THR A 13 -2.40 55.24 -43.08
CA THR A 13 -0.96 55.47 -43.01
C THR A 13 -0.67 56.63 -43.95
N GLN A 14 -0.71 57.84 -43.42
CA GLN A 14 0.01 59.05 -43.89
C GLN A 14 -0.63 60.26 -43.22
N GLN A 15 -0.08 60.67 -42.08
CA GLN A 15 0.20 62.07 -41.76
C GLN A 15 0.94 62.10 -40.43
N ALA A 16 2.24 61.88 -40.56
CA ALA A 16 3.24 62.35 -39.62
C ALA A 16 3.34 63.89 -39.71
N PHE A 17 3.91 64.47 -38.66
CA PHE A 17 4.22 65.88 -38.47
C PHE A 17 2.95 66.71 -38.21
N VAL A 18 2.77 67.26 -37.02
CA VAL A 18 3.41 68.54 -36.67
C VAL A 18 3.09 68.88 -35.19
N PHE A 19 4.03 69.55 -34.52
CA PHE A 19 3.97 70.20 -33.18
C PHE A 19 4.11 69.34 -31.91
N ASN A 20 5.35 68.91 -31.66
CA ASN A 20 5.91 68.89 -30.30
C ASN A 20 6.54 70.26 -30.03
N GLY A 21 6.13 70.94 -28.96
CA GLY A 21 6.75 72.19 -28.52
C GLY A 21 6.33 72.58 -27.11
N ALA A 22 7.35 72.83 -26.27
CA ALA A 22 7.33 73.29 -24.87
C ALA A 22 7.04 72.18 -23.83
N LEU A 23 8.08 71.55 -23.28
CA LEU A 23 8.87 72.00 -22.12
C LEU A 23 8.05 72.14 -20.83
N ALA A 24 8.42 71.29 -19.87
CA ALA A 24 8.45 71.50 -18.41
C ALA A 24 7.76 70.35 -17.66
N LEU A 25 8.25 69.80 -16.55
CA LEU A 25 9.46 69.99 -15.75
C LEU A 25 9.44 68.77 -14.80
N CYS A 26 10.62 68.15 -14.59
CA CYS A 26 10.99 67.38 -13.40
C CYS A 26 10.20 66.09 -13.04
N ARG A 27 10.79 64.93 -13.34
CA ARG A 27 11.33 64.01 -12.32
C ARG A 27 12.18 62.91 -12.96
N ALA A 28 13.39 62.77 -12.44
CA ALA A 28 14.46 61.93 -12.96
C ALA A 28 14.11 60.45 -12.99
N THR A 29 14.35 59.79 -14.13
CA THR A 29 14.54 58.34 -14.21
C THR A 29 16.04 58.08 -14.30
N PRO A 30 16.64 57.24 -13.43
CA PRO A 30 18.01 56.83 -13.64
C PRO A 30 18.06 55.90 -14.85
N THR A 31 18.70 56.39 -15.91
CA THR A 31 19.21 55.59 -17.02
C THR A 31 20.23 54.59 -16.50
N ILE A 32 19.84 53.33 -16.40
CA ILE A 32 20.78 52.22 -16.36
C ILE A 32 20.77 51.60 -17.75
N GLN A 33 21.89 51.76 -18.44
CA GLN A 33 22.18 51.18 -19.75
C GLN A 33 22.11 49.65 -19.65
N HIS A 34 21.24 49.02 -20.42
CA HIS A 34 21.37 47.59 -20.71
C HIS A 34 22.13 47.44 -22.04
N PRO A 35 23.35 46.88 -22.05
CA PRO A 35 23.94 46.43 -23.30
C PRO A 35 23.18 45.18 -23.76
N VAL A 36 22.72 45.21 -25.00
CA VAL A 36 22.15 44.07 -25.71
C VAL A 36 23.27 43.06 -25.99
N TRP A 37 22.90 41.78 -25.88
CA TRP A 37 23.60 40.57 -26.32
C TRP A 37 24.64 39.92 -25.40
N THR A 38 24.18 38.96 -24.57
CA THR A 38 24.49 37.53 -24.75
C THR A 38 23.40 36.70 -24.05
N SER A 39 23.14 35.51 -24.59
CA SER A 39 22.13 34.56 -24.13
C SER A 39 22.34 34.17 -22.66
N VAL A 40 21.55 34.74 -21.74
CA VAL A 40 21.40 34.22 -20.38
C VAL A 40 19.91 34.02 -20.12
N ASN A 41 19.34 33.03 -20.81
CA ASN A 41 18.00 32.51 -20.54
C ASN A 41 18.04 31.63 -19.27
N GLU A 42 18.68 32.12 -18.21
CA GLU A 42 18.89 31.39 -16.98
C GLU A 42 17.72 31.72 -16.05
N ARG A 43 16.93 30.69 -15.73
CA ARG A 43 15.74 30.82 -14.88
C ARG A 43 16.18 31.36 -13.50
N GLN A 44 16.10 32.67 -13.30
CA GLN A 44 16.51 33.39 -12.08
C GLN A 44 15.89 32.81 -10.79
N TYR A 45 14.72 32.18 -10.89
CA TYR A 45 14.08 31.53 -9.75
C TYR A 45 14.88 30.33 -9.19
N ARG A 46 15.67 29.62 -10.04
CA ARG A 46 16.44 28.46 -9.56
C ARG A 46 17.60 28.83 -8.63
N SER A 47 18.13 30.05 -8.75
CA SER A 47 19.19 30.58 -7.89
C SER A 47 18.66 31.30 -6.65
N MET A 48 17.34 31.45 -6.49
CA MET A 48 16.76 32.04 -5.28
C MET A 48 16.78 31.07 -4.09
N PRO A 49 16.89 31.58 -2.84
CA PRO A 49 16.92 30.75 -1.64
C PRO A 49 15.60 29.99 -1.38
N THR A 50 14.50 30.44 -1.98
CA THR A 50 13.18 29.82 -1.86
C THR A 50 12.92 28.70 -2.88
N ASN A 51 13.89 28.43 -3.76
CA ASN A 51 13.75 27.37 -4.76
C ASN A 51 13.55 26.01 -4.10
N GLY A 52 12.46 25.33 -4.46
CA GLY A 52 12.19 23.97 -4.00
C GLY A 52 11.37 23.87 -2.72
N ILE A 53 10.90 24.99 -2.15
CA ILE A 53 9.99 24.98 -0.99
C ILE A 53 8.72 24.13 -1.23
N GLY A 54 8.24 24.09 -2.48
CA GLY A 54 7.07 23.29 -2.88
C GLY A 54 7.38 21.83 -3.27
N ARG A 55 8.62 21.34 -3.10
CA ARG A 55 8.96 19.95 -3.45
C ARG A 55 8.44 18.99 -2.40
N TRP A 56 7.22 18.48 -2.55
CA TRP A 56 6.62 17.55 -1.60
C TRP A 56 6.94 16.06 -1.86
N ARG A 57 7.41 15.71 -3.08
CA ARG A 57 7.58 14.30 -3.51
C ARG A 57 8.58 13.47 -2.67
N HIS A 58 9.44 14.11 -1.88
CA HIS A 58 10.39 13.42 -1.00
C HIS A 58 9.80 13.09 0.38
N LEU A 59 8.70 13.76 0.76
CA LEU A 59 7.95 13.49 1.99
C LEU A 59 7.09 12.22 1.87
N VAL A 60 6.81 11.81 0.63
CA VAL A 60 6.01 10.63 0.31
C VAL A 60 6.92 9.52 -0.20
N VAL A 61 6.78 8.32 0.35
CA VAL A 61 7.47 7.14 -0.15
C VAL A 61 7.02 6.88 -1.59
N LYS A 62 7.94 6.89 -2.55
CA LYS A 62 7.64 6.56 -3.94
C LYS A 62 7.24 5.10 -4.05
N VAL A 63 5.95 4.84 -4.24
CA VAL A 63 5.45 3.51 -4.56
C VAL A 63 5.69 3.26 -6.05
N VAL A 64 6.69 2.44 -6.37
CA VAL A 64 6.89 1.98 -7.75
C VAL A 64 5.70 1.11 -8.14
N GLN A 65 4.96 1.50 -9.18
CA GLN A 65 3.84 0.71 -9.67
C GLN A 65 4.35 -0.63 -10.21
N LYS A 66 4.14 -1.71 -9.45
CA LYS A 66 4.49 -3.07 -9.87
C LYS A 66 3.64 -3.47 -11.09
N LYS A 67 4.26 -4.05 -12.13
CA LYS A 67 3.55 -4.59 -13.31
C LYS A 67 2.54 -5.65 -12.88
N LYS A 68 1.48 -5.87 -13.66
CA LYS A 68 0.33 -6.75 -13.29
C LYS A 68 0.75 -8.17 -12.86
N ARG A 69 1.85 -8.71 -13.42
CA ARG A 69 2.44 -10.01 -13.05
C ARG A 69 3.20 -9.99 -11.72
N ASP A 70 3.74 -8.85 -11.32
CA ASP A 70 4.58 -8.71 -10.11
C ASP A 70 3.77 -8.38 -8.85
N LYS A 71 2.45 -8.19 -8.98
CA LYS A 71 1.56 -7.84 -7.86
C LYS A 71 1.46 -8.94 -6.80
N HIS A 72 1.67 -10.21 -7.17
CA HIS A 72 1.49 -11.37 -6.29
C HIS A 72 2.81 -12.06 -5.91
N GLN A 73 3.94 -11.38 -6.11
CA GLN A 73 5.22 -11.89 -5.62
C GLN A 73 5.23 -11.85 -4.09
N MET A 74 5.76 -12.92 -3.49
CA MET A 74 5.94 -12.99 -2.04
C MET A 74 6.82 -11.82 -1.59
N LYS A 75 6.39 -11.08 -0.57
CA LYS A 75 7.23 -10.07 0.07
C LYS A 75 8.35 -10.80 0.80
N GLU A 76 9.55 -10.23 0.78
CA GLU A 76 10.67 -10.78 1.55
C GLU A 76 10.29 -10.84 3.04
N ILE A 77 10.51 -12.01 3.63
CA ILE A 77 10.25 -12.26 5.04
C ILE A 77 11.31 -11.52 5.84
N LYS A 78 10.90 -10.55 6.66
CA LYS A 78 11.85 -9.82 7.51
C LYS A 78 12.37 -10.76 8.58
N SER A 79 13.68 -10.99 8.58
CA SER A 79 14.36 -11.70 9.65
C SER A 79 14.32 -10.89 10.96
N GLY A 80 14.29 -11.59 12.09
CA GLY A 80 14.30 -10.97 13.41
C GLY A 80 15.67 -10.39 13.73
N SER A 81 15.69 -9.29 14.49
CA SER A 81 16.91 -8.72 15.07
C SER A 81 17.00 -9.09 16.55
N LYS A 82 18.07 -8.67 17.25
CA LYS A 82 18.21 -8.88 18.71
C LYS A 82 17.08 -8.21 19.51
N THR A 83 16.54 -7.11 18.99
CA THR A 83 15.55 -6.27 19.70
C THR A 83 14.13 -6.45 19.16
N THR A 84 13.99 -7.00 17.94
CA THR A 84 12.71 -7.10 17.24
C THR A 84 12.46 -8.51 16.75
N TYR A 85 11.25 -9.00 16.96
CA TYR A 85 10.80 -10.27 16.44
C TYR A 85 10.69 -10.23 14.90
N PRO A 86 10.85 -11.40 14.23
CA PRO A 86 10.58 -11.52 12.80
C PRO A 86 9.09 -11.23 12.50
N THR A 87 8.70 -11.28 11.23
CA THR A 87 7.27 -11.23 10.88
C THR A 87 6.51 -12.37 11.58
N LEU A 88 5.50 -12.01 12.36
CA LEU A 88 4.65 -12.94 13.11
C LEU A 88 3.26 -12.98 12.48
N ASN A 89 2.66 -14.17 12.45
CA ASN A 89 1.27 -14.37 12.09
C ASN A 89 0.47 -14.61 13.38
N VAL A 90 -0.48 -13.74 13.66
CA VAL A 90 -1.50 -13.98 14.69
C VAL A 90 -2.70 -14.60 14.00
N LYS A 91 -2.96 -15.87 14.29
CA LYS A 91 -4.04 -16.65 13.73
C LYS A 91 -5.18 -16.75 14.73
N VAL A 92 -6.36 -16.35 14.28
CA VAL A 92 -7.61 -16.42 15.01
C VAL A 92 -8.47 -17.46 14.33
N THR A 93 -8.83 -18.53 15.03
CA THR A 93 -9.69 -19.60 14.51
C THR A 93 -10.91 -19.80 15.37
N GLY A 94 -12.05 -20.14 14.77
CA GLY A 94 -13.28 -20.41 15.51
C GLY A 94 -14.37 -20.95 14.58
N TYR A 95 -15.44 -21.47 15.19
CA TYR A 95 -16.57 -22.03 14.46
C TYR A 95 -17.55 -20.95 13.98
N ASP A 96 -17.75 -19.91 14.79
CA ASP A 96 -18.55 -18.74 14.40
C ASP A 96 -17.70 -17.75 13.61
N MET A 97 -18.14 -17.44 12.39
CA MET A 97 -17.49 -16.49 11.52
C MET A 97 -17.48 -15.07 12.11
N THR A 98 -18.58 -14.65 12.75
CA THR A 98 -18.78 -13.28 13.22
C THR A 98 -17.84 -12.93 14.38
N LEU A 99 -17.70 -13.85 15.35
CA LEU A 99 -16.79 -13.72 16.48
C LEU A 99 -15.34 -13.63 16.01
N VAL A 100 -14.93 -14.49 15.07
CA VAL A 100 -13.58 -14.51 14.53
C VAL A 100 -13.26 -13.21 13.78
N GLU A 101 -14.20 -12.68 12.98
CA GLU A 101 -14.01 -11.40 12.29
C GLU A 101 -13.93 -10.23 13.27
N HIS A 102 -14.85 -10.15 14.23
CA HIS A 102 -14.88 -9.09 15.23
C HIS A 102 -13.59 -9.09 16.08
N TYR A 103 -13.14 -10.27 16.51
CA TYR A 103 -11.91 -10.38 17.29
C TYR A 103 -10.66 -10.04 16.46
N SER A 104 -10.62 -10.43 15.18
CA SER A 104 -9.52 -10.02 14.29
C SER A 104 -9.48 -8.50 14.09
N ASN A 105 -10.64 -7.84 13.99
CA ASN A 105 -10.74 -6.39 13.90
C ASN A 105 -10.30 -5.72 15.21
N TYR A 106 -10.67 -6.28 16.37
CA TYR A 106 -10.21 -5.82 17.67
C TYR A 106 -8.67 -5.85 17.76
N ILE A 107 -8.03 -6.97 17.40
CA ILE A 107 -6.56 -7.09 17.40
C ILE A 107 -5.93 -6.09 16.43
N HIS A 108 -6.50 -5.92 15.23
CA HIS A 108 -6.00 -4.95 14.27
C HIS A 108 -6.03 -3.51 14.82
N ASN A 109 -7.14 -3.12 15.45
CA ASN A 109 -7.28 -1.81 16.08
C ASN A 109 -6.35 -1.63 17.27
N LEU A 110 -6.15 -2.69 18.06
CA LEU A 110 -5.17 -2.70 19.16
C LEU A 110 -3.76 -2.46 18.63
N CYS A 111 -3.36 -3.12 17.54
CA CYS A 111 -2.06 -2.90 16.91
C CYS A 111 -1.89 -1.44 16.47
N ASN A 112 -2.91 -0.85 15.86
CA ASN A 112 -2.88 0.55 15.44
C ASN A 112 -2.73 1.51 16.64
N ARG A 113 -3.39 1.22 17.76
CA ARG A 113 -3.29 2.01 19.02
C ARG A 113 -1.92 1.87 19.67
N LEU A 114 -1.31 0.68 19.62
CA LEU A 114 0.02 0.41 20.17
C LEU A 114 1.15 0.77 19.18
N HIS A 115 0.83 1.38 18.04
CA HIS A 115 1.77 1.71 16.96
C HIS A 115 2.58 0.52 16.42
N ILE A 116 2.01 -0.69 16.48
CA ILE A 116 2.58 -1.91 15.90
C ILE A 116 2.25 -1.94 14.41
N LYS A 117 3.28 -2.10 13.57
CA LYS A 117 3.11 -2.11 12.11
C LYS A 117 2.50 -3.42 11.63
N VAL A 118 1.22 -3.40 11.27
CA VAL A 118 0.54 -4.53 10.59
C VAL A 118 0.91 -4.52 9.11
N SER A 119 1.46 -5.62 8.59
CA SER A 119 1.84 -5.72 7.18
C SER A 119 0.67 -6.07 6.28
N ASP A 120 -0.13 -7.07 6.67
CA ASP A 120 -1.30 -7.54 5.94
C ASP A 120 -2.30 -8.17 6.95
N SER A 121 -3.60 -8.09 6.65
CA SER A 121 -4.66 -8.78 7.38
C SER A 121 -5.55 -9.48 6.37
N TYR A 122 -5.74 -10.80 6.52
CA TYR A 122 -6.44 -11.60 5.52
C TYR A 122 -7.18 -12.81 6.13
N ALA A 123 -8.05 -13.40 5.32
CA ALA A 123 -8.78 -14.61 5.66
C ALA A 123 -8.13 -15.83 5.02
N LEU A 124 -8.13 -16.95 5.75
CA LEU A 124 -7.89 -18.26 5.16
C LEU A 124 -9.20 -18.89 4.71
N GLN A 125 -9.10 -19.84 3.79
CA GLN A 125 -10.24 -20.62 3.35
C GLN A 125 -10.83 -21.42 4.52
N THR A 126 -12.15 -21.36 4.67
CA THR A 126 -12.91 -22.12 5.68
C THR A 126 -12.70 -23.61 5.49
N LYS A 127 -12.40 -24.32 6.59
CA LYS A 127 -12.30 -25.78 6.60
C LYS A 127 -13.60 -26.38 7.11
N THR A 128 -14.18 -27.32 6.38
CA THR A 128 -15.39 -28.05 6.80
C THR A 128 -14.99 -29.42 7.31
N SER A 129 -15.38 -29.74 8.55
CA SER A 129 -15.14 -31.03 9.18
C SER A 129 -16.48 -31.70 9.49
N GLU A 130 -16.64 -32.93 9.02
CA GLU A 130 -17.81 -33.76 9.31
C GLU A 130 -17.56 -34.55 10.59
N VAL A 131 -18.44 -34.37 11.58
CA VAL A 131 -18.39 -35.13 12.83
C VAL A 131 -19.30 -36.35 12.67
N MET A 132 -18.69 -37.52 12.78
CA MET A 132 -19.37 -38.81 12.69
C MET A 132 -19.49 -39.42 14.08
N LEU A 133 -20.70 -39.83 14.46
CA LEU A 133 -20.93 -40.58 15.68
C LEU A 133 -21.10 -42.07 15.38
N THR A 134 -20.53 -42.89 16.24
CA THR A 134 -20.75 -44.33 16.25
C THR A 134 -22.06 -44.62 16.97
N LYS A 135 -22.97 -45.38 16.34
CA LYS A 135 -24.25 -45.75 16.95
C LYS A 135 -24.04 -46.79 18.05
N GLU A 136 -24.69 -46.63 19.20
CA GLU A 136 -24.50 -47.49 20.39
C GLU A 136 -24.75 -48.99 20.13
N GLU A 137 -25.72 -49.31 19.28
CA GLU A 137 -26.11 -50.70 18.99
C GLU A 137 -25.49 -51.26 17.70
N SER A 138 -24.71 -50.46 16.94
CA SER A 138 -24.13 -50.91 15.67
C SER A 138 -22.82 -50.21 15.34
N SER A 139 -21.83 -50.93 14.83
CA SER A 139 -20.54 -50.38 14.36
C SER A 139 -20.63 -49.44 13.14
N ARG A 140 -21.83 -49.03 12.72
CA ARG A 140 -22.02 -48.10 11.60
C ARG A 140 -21.85 -46.67 12.11
N MET A 141 -20.96 -45.92 11.45
CA MET A 141 -20.75 -44.50 11.69
C MET A 141 -21.77 -43.68 10.89
N ASN A 142 -22.45 -42.74 11.54
CA ASN A 142 -23.38 -41.82 10.90
C ASN A 142 -22.88 -40.38 11.02
N ILE A 143 -23.02 -39.58 9.96
CA ILE A 143 -22.70 -38.16 9.97
C ILE A 143 -23.82 -37.42 10.70
N GLU A 144 -23.47 -36.66 11.75
CA GLU A 144 -24.45 -35.91 12.54
C GLU A 144 -24.36 -34.41 12.25
N VAL A 145 -23.15 -33.85 12.23
CA VAL A 145 -22.94 -32.40 12.12
C VAL A 145 -21.77 -32.05 11.20
N ILE A 146 -21.96 -30.99 10.41
CA ILE A 146 -20.91 -30.39 9.59
C ILE A 146 -20.45 -29.09 10.27
N LEU A 147 -19.24 -29.10 10.82
CA LEU A 147 -18.64 -27.94 11.47
C LEU A 147 -17.79 -27.15 10.48
N LYS A 148 -18.00 -25.84 10.43
CA LYS A 148 -17.22 -24.91 9.60
C LYS A 148 -16.23 -24.17 10.50
N THR A 149 -14.94 -24.29 10.21
CA THR A 149 -13.89 -23.59 10.93
C THR A 149 -13.40 -22.42 10.09
N HIS A 150 -13.61 -21.21 10.59
CA HIS A 150 -13.15 -19.97 9.99
C HIS A 150 -11.81 -19.57 10.59
N SER A 151 -10.96 -18.92 9.80
CA SER A 151 -9.63 -18.50 10.25
C SER A 151 -9.23 -17.16 9.65
N ARG A 152 -8.78 -16.24 10.51
CA ARG A 152 -8.24 -14.93 10.12
C ARG A 152 -6.79 -14.84 10.58
N ILE A 153 -5.97 -14.21 9.75
CA ILE A 153 -4.55 -14.00 10.04
C ILE A 153 -4.26 -12.52 9.99
N ILE A 154 -3.57 -12.05 11.02
CA ILE A 154 -3.04 -10.69 11.11
C ILE A 154 -1.52 -10.84 11.11
N GLN A 155 -0.89 -10.33 10.06
CA GLN A 155 0.56 -10.37 9.91
C GLN A 155 1.16 -9.10 10.51
N LEU A 156 1.97 -9.28 11.54
CA LEU A 156 2.68 -8.21 12.22
C LEU A 156 4.10 -8.13 11.68
N SER A 157 4.53 -6.92 11.36
CA SER A 157 5.90 -6.66 10.92
C SER A 157 6.73 -6.08 12.04
N SER A 158 7.89 -6.70 12.31
CA SER A 158 8.94 -6.18 13.20
C SER A 158 8.39 -5.74 14.56
N LEU A 159 7.89 -6.69 15.34
CA LEU A 159 7.33 -6.42 16.66
C LEU A 159 8.45 -6.29 17.70
N ASP A 160 8.44 -5.21 18.50
CA ASP A 160 9.47 -4.95 19.49
C ASP A 160 9.42 -5.93 20.67
N ALA A 161 10.58 -6.41 21.11
CA ALA A 161 10.67 -7.39 22.18
C ALA A 161 10.08 -6.89 23.51
N SER A 162 10.16 -5.58 23.77
CA SER A 162 9.61 -4.94 24.97
C SER A 162 8.07 -4.88 24.98
N ILE A 163 7.44 -4.68 23.82
CA ILE A 163 5.98 -4.52 23.70
C ILE A 163 5.29 -5.88 23.55
N CYS A 164 5.99 -6.89 23.03
CA CYS A 164 5.49 -8.25 22.86
C CYS A 164 4.78 -8.85 24.07
N PRO A 165 5.37 -8.90 25.27
CA PRO A 165 4.69 -9.49 26.43
C PRO A 165 3.40 -8.75 26.76
N VAL A 166 3.40 -7.41 26.73
CA VAL A 166 2.20 -6.60 26.98
C VAL A 166 1.12 -6.88 25.94
N PHE A 167 1.51 -6.98 24.67
CA PHE A 167 0.59 -7.30 23.58
C PHE A 167 -0.05 -8.69 23.76
N MET A 168 0.75 -9.70 24.09
CA MET A 168 0.25 -11.07 24.33
C MET A 168 -0.69 -11.11 25.54
N ASP A 169 -0.33 -10.45 26.64
CA ASP A 169 -1.15 -10.39 27.84
C ASP A 169 -2.52 -9.76 27.58
N VAL A 170 -2.56 -8.65 26.84
CA VAL A 170 -3.82 -7.97 26.50
C VAL A 170 -4.69 -8.85 25.61
N ILE A 171 -4.10 -9.55 24.65
CA ILE A 171 -4.86 -10.45 23.78
C ILE A 171 -5.41 -11.64 24.56
N LEU A 172 -4.59 -12.30 25.38
CA LEU A 172 -5.02 -13.46 26.15
C LEU A 172 -6.12 -13.11 27.16
N LYS A 173 -6.02 -11.94 27.83
CA LYS A 173 -7.04 -11.47 28.78
C LYS A 173 -8.37 -11.14 28.11
N ASN A 174 -8.35 -10.71 26.85
CA ASN A 174 -9.55 -10.32 26.10
C ASN A 174 -9.99 -11.39 25.09
N GLN A 175 -9.50 -12.63 25.21
CA GLN A 175 -9.84 -13.70 24.30
C GLN A 175 -11.31 -14.09 24.44
N ALA A 176 -12.05 -14.00 23.33
CA ALA A 176 -13.47 -14.38 23.29
C ALA A 176 -13.65 -15.90 23.38
N GLU A 177 -14.79 -16.33 23.92
CA GLU A 177 -15.17 -17.73 24.00
C GLU A 177 -15.35 -18.35 22.60
N GLY A 178 -14.96 -19.62 22.46
CA GLY A 178 -15.06 -20.34 21.18
C GLY A 178 -14.08 -19.87 20.10
N VAL A 179 -13.17 -18.94 20.43
CA VAL A 179 -12.08 -18.49 19.57
C VAL A 179 -10.75 -19.03 20.10
N GLN A 180 -9.99 -19.68 19.23
CA GLN A 180 -8.64 -20.13 19.48
C GLN A 180 -7.62 -19.20 18.82
N LEU A 181 -6.63 -18.77 19.59
CA LEU A 181 -5.53 -17.93 19.16
C LEU A 181 -4.26 -18.78 19.00
N SER A 182 -3.56 -18.66 17.88
CA SER A 182 -2.18 -19.13 17.74
C SER A 182 -1.28 -18.02 17.19
N VAL A 183 -0.06 -17.94 17.71
CA VAL A 183 0.96 -16.99 17.22
C VAL A 183 2.14 -17.78 16.70
N GLU A 184 2.38 -17.67 15.40
CA GLU A 184 3.40 -18.45 14.69
C GLU A 184 4.33 -17.51 13.91
N LYS A 185 5.55 -17.97 13.63
CA LYS A 185 6.49 -17.22 12.79
C LYS A 185 6.06 -17.37 11.34
N HIS A 186 6.04 -16.26 10.59
CA HIS A 186 5.66 -16.29 9.20
C HIS A 186 6.63 -17.14 8.37
N ASN A 187 6.12 -18.21 7.76
CA ASN A 187 6.87 -19.10 6.89
C ASN A 187 6.34 -19.08 5.44
N VAL A 188 7.19 -19.50 4.51
CA VAL A 188 6.88 -19.63 3.08
C VAL A 188 5.73 -20.63 2.85
N ASP A 189 5.67 -21.68 3.66
CA ASP A 189 4.61 -22.70 3.58
C ASP A 189 3.24 -22.12 3.93
N GLU A 190 3.16 -21.27 4.96
CA GLU A 190 1.92 -20.59 5.33
C GLU A 190 1.47 -19.59 4.27
N TYR A 191 2.42 -18.92 3.61
CA TYR A 191 2.13 -18.08 2.46
C TYR A 191 1.55 -18.90 1.30
N HIS A 192 2.13 -20.06 1.01
CA HIS A 192 1.64 -20.96 -0.03
C HIS A 192 0.28 -21.59 0.30
N ALA A 193 -0.03 -21.82 1.57
CA ALA A 193 -1.31 -22.36 2.02
C ALA A 193 -2.52 -21.48 1.64
N ARG A 194 -2.30 -20.20 1.34
CA ARG A 194 -3.33 -19.28 0.82
C ARG A 194 -3.71 -19.57 -0.64
N PHE A 195 -2.81 -20.19 -1.41
CA PHE A 195 -2.99 -20.39 -2.84
C PHE A 195 -3.50 -21.79 -3.15
N LYS A 196 -4.11 -21.92 -4.33
CA LYS A 196 -4.52 -23.23 -4.85
C LYS A 196 -3.30 -24.08 -5.17
N ILE A 197 -3.39 -25.36 -4.81
CA ILE A 197 -2.39 -26.38 -5.13
C ILE A 197 -2.33 -26.55 -6.65
N ARG A 198 -1.11 -26.69 -7.20
CA ARG A 198 -0.86 -26.94 -8.63
C ARG A 198 -0.40 -28.38 -8.82
N SER A 199 -1.35 -29.31 -8.86
CA SER A 199 -1.10 -30.76 -8.97
C SER A 199 -0.26 -31.14 -10.20
N GLU A 200 -0.46 -30.47 -11.34
CA GLU A 200 0.34 -30.69 -12.56
C GLU A 200 1.83 -30.42 -12.34
N LEU A 201 2.15 -29.33 -11.63
CA LEU A 201 3.52 -28.92 -11.33
C LEU A 201 4.18 -29.92 -10.37
N GLU A 202 3.44 -30.38 -9.36
CA GLU A 202 3.90 -31.42 -8.45
C GLU A 202 4.15 -32.75 -9.17
N GLY A 203 3.27 -33.13 -10.09
CA GLY A 203 3.44 -34.30 -10.95
C GLY A 203 4.64 -34.19 -11.90
N LEU A 204 4.97 -32.99 -12.38
CA LEU A 204 6.19 -32.76 -13.16
C LEU A 204 7.45 -32.81 -12.28
N LYS A 205 7.41 -32.23 -11.08
CA LYS A 205 8.50 -32.29 -10.11
C LYS A 205 8.82 -33.73 -9.70
N SER A 206 7.80 -34.56 -9.47
CA SER A 206 7.99 -35.96 -9.12
C SER A 206 8.65 -36.73 -10.27
N LYS A 207 8.18 -36.55 -11.52
CA LYS A 207 8.77 -37.14 -12.73
C LYS A 207 10.24 -36.75 -12.94
N ILE A 208 10.58 -35.49 -12.70
CA ILE A 208 11.98 -35.01 -12.79
C ILE A 208 12.83 -35.64 -11.68
N GLY A 209 12.32 -35.66 -10.44
CA GLY A 209 13.01 -36.26 -9.30
C GLY A 209 13.29 -37.75 -9.47
N THR A 210 12.38 -38.50 -10.11
CA THR A 210 12.57 -39.92 -10.44
C THR A 210 13.51 -40.14 -11.63
N ARG A 211 13.64 -39.17 -12.54
CA ARG A 211 14.50 -39.28 -13.73
C ARG A 211 15.98 -38.98 -13.44
N ASN A 212 16.25 -38.27 -12.34
CA ASN A 212 17.60 -37.94 -11.88
C ASN A 212 18.16 -38.95 -10.85
N ARG A 213 17.50 -40.10 -10.68
CA ARG A 213 18.03 -41.30 -10.01
C ARG A 213 18.26 -42.38 -11.06
#